data_AF-A0A970LE58-F1
#
_entry.id   AF-A0A970LE58-F1
#
_cell.length_a   1.000
_cell.length_b   1.000
_cell.length_c   1.000
_cell.angle_alpha   90.00
_cell.angle_beta   90.00
_cell.angle_gamma   90.00
#
_symmetry.space_group_name_H-M   'P 1'
#
loop_
_entity.id
_entity.type
_entity.pdbx_description
1 polymer ?
#
loop_
_entity_poly.entity_id
_entity_poly.type
_entity_poly.pdbx_seq_one_letter_code
_entity_poly.pdbx_strand_id
1 'polypeptide(L)'
;MELDKRNAWAEFFASYNHALGESFDAELEGIDDPEIMDAPGFDDAIRERVLIGMEAWYKRPLAAPGGPTPRDMVERIDSLDEAMEVFLLASSQCDEELPDPLRTKLEDFGSEAIDRLLPLVFDTSWDTVEEHTEERPDKMLAGAAALRLLGDWGAADPFELILSRFVSVPQPDEMICEAFVSYCNGIGPVSAGPLADTLLQAAAVGHPMTGAYEYLVIALSEVGRRQPSDHVFLCLRECFRKMERKVIGAICLGDYGDGRAIPALKGYVDRHIEQIDRQLYYEILSSIKRLGGDISDMRDPFGGSQGMRGPMKQ
;
A
#
# COMPACT_ATOMS: atom_id res chain seq x y z
N MET A 1 17.46 2.80 27.96
CA MET A 1 18.56 3.33 27.13
C MET A 1 19.20 4.59 27.71
N GLU A 2 20.53 4.69 27.78
CA GLU A 2 21.25 5.94 28.13
C GLU A 2 21.02 7.02 27.06
N LEU A 3 20.96 8.30 27.45
CA LEU A 3 20.64 9.43 26.54
C LEU A 3 21.52 9.45 25.29
N ASP A 4 22.80 9.09 25.42
CA ASP A 4 23.77 9.04 24.33
C ASP A 4 23.43 7.99 23.28
N LYS A 5 22.92 6.83 23.68
CA LYS A 5 22.47 5.79 22.74
C LYS A 5 21.24 6.23 21.95
N ARG A 6 20.31 6.95 22.58
CA ARG A 6 19.11 7.48 21.90
C ARG A 6 19.47 8.54 20.85
N ASN A 7 20.43 9.41 21.18
CA ASN A 7 20.92 10.41 20.24
C ASN A 7 21.65 9.77 19.05
N ALA A 8 22.43 8.71 19.29
CA ALA A 8 23.09 7.97 18.23
C ALA A 8 22.10 7.35 17.23
N TRP A 9 20.98 6.79 17.72
CA TRP A 9 19.92 6.28 16.84
C TRP A 9 19.18 7.39 16.08
N ALA A 10 18.96 8.55 16.70
CA ALA A 10 18.37 9.68 16.00
C ALA A 10 19.26 10.21 14.86
N GLU A 11 20.57 10.32 15.10
CA GLU A 11 21.54 10.66 14.04
C GLU A 11 21.58 9.60 12.94
N PHE A 12 21.49 8.31 13.31
CA PHE A 12 21.40 7.22 12.36
C PHE A 12 20.16 7.36 11.44
N PHE A 13 18.97 7.60 12.00
CA PHE A 13 17.74 7.72 11.18
C PHE A 13 17.72 9.00 10.34
N ALA A 14 18.25 10.11 10.87
CA ALA A 14 18.43 11.33 10.07
C ALA A 14 19.38 11.09 8.88
N SER A 15 20.48 10.35 9.09
CA SER A 15 21.39 9.98 8.01
C SER A 15 20.75 9.00 7.02
N TYR A 16 19.88 8.10 7.49
CA TYR A 16 19.13 7.17 6.64
C TYR A 16 18.18 7.94 5.72
N ASN A 17 17.35 8.83 6.27
CA ASN A 17 16.42 9.65 5.50
C ASN A 17 17.14 10.52 4.48
N HIS A 18 18.28 11.12 4.86
CA HIS A 18 19.08 11.90 3.93
C HIS A 18 19.59 11.06 2.75
N ALA A 19 20.14 9.87 3.00
CA ALA A 19 20.62 8.98 1.96
C ALA A 19 19.48 8.43 1.08
N LEU A 20 18.30 8.24 1.66
CA LEU A 20 17.10 7.85 0.93
C LEU A 20 16.65 8.96 -0.03
N GLY A 21 16.62 10.21 0.46
CA GLY A 21 16.33 11.39 -0.37
C GLY A 21 17.32 11.54 -1.53
N GLU A 22 18.63 11.41 -1.26
CA GLU A 22 19.65 11.43 -2.33
C GLU A 22 19.45 10.31 -3.36
N SER A 23 18.98 9.14 -2.92
CA SER A 23 18.71 8.01 -3.82
C SER A 23 17.47 8.23 -4.67
N PHE A 24 16.40 8.82 -4.11
CA PHE A 24 15.23 9.25 -4.89
C PHE A 24 15.61 10.31 -5.93
N ASP A 25 16.37 11.33 -5.52
CA ASP A 25 16.82 12.40 -6.42
C ASP A 25 17.63 11.82 -7.59
N ALA A 26 18.50 10.84 -7.33
CA ALA A 26 19.30 10.18 -8.36
C ALA A 26 18.45 9.34 -9.33
N GLU A 27 17.43 8.62 -8.85
CA GLU A 27 16.55 7.80 -9.69
C GLU A 27 15.56 8.64 -10.51
N LEU A 28 15.20 9.84 -10.03
CA LEU A 28 14.33 10.78 -10.72
C LEU A 28 15.11 11.74 -11.64
N GLU A 29 16.45 11.79 -11.54
CA GLU A 29 17.27 12.71 -12.33
C GLU A 29 17.08 12.48 -13.84
N GLY A 30 16.56 13.50 -14.53
CA GLY A 30 16.32 13.48 -15.97
C GLY A 30 15.01 12.82 -16.40
N ILE A 31 14.13 12.44 -15.47
CA ILE A 31 12.76 12.02 -15.76
C ILE A 31 11.83 13.24 -15.70
N ASP A 32 11.62 13.88 -16.84
CA ASP A 32 10.73 15.05 -16.96
C ASP A 32 9.43 14.76 -17.74
N ASP A 33 9.24 13.53 -18.23
CA ASP A 33 8.09 13.17 -19.07
C ASP A 33 6.88 12.74 -18.21
N PRO A 34 5.78 13.51 -18.22
CA PRO A 34 4.58 13.17 -17.46
C PRO A 34 3.96 11.82 -17.85
N GLU A 35 4.10 11.39 -19.11
CA GLU A 35 3.57 10.08 -19.53
C GLU A 35 4.34 8.91 -18.90
N ILE A 36 5.62 9.13 -18.59
CA ILE A 36 6.45 8.13 -17.88
C ILE A 36 6.11 8.14 -16.39
N MET A 37 5.97 9.32 -15.79
CA MET A 37 5.65 9.46 -14.36
C MET A 37 4.25 8.92 -14.04
N ASP A 38 3.28 9.13 -14.93
CA ASP A 38 1.91 8.63 -14.77
C ASP A 38 1.75 7.16 -15.18
N ALA A 39 2.83 6.48 -15.58
CA ALA A 39 2.77 5.09 -15.99
C ALA A 39 2.39 4.19 -14.80
N PRO A 40 1.47 3.21 -14.98
CA PRO A 40 1.12 2.29 -13.90
C PRO A 40 2.34 1.54 -13.35
N GLY A 41 2.55 1.61 -12.04
CA GLY A 41 3.68 0.98 -11.35
C GLY A 41 5.00 1.73 -11.45
N PHE A 42 5.00 2.98 -11.95
CA PHE A 42 6.19 3.83 -11.96
C PHE A 42 6.75 4.06 -10.56
N ASP A 43 5.90 4.45 -9.60
CA ASP A 43 6.28 4.71 -8.21
C ASP A 43 6.88 3.47 -7.54
N ASP A 44 6.24 2.31 -7.69
CA ASP A 44 6.74 1.03 -7.18
C ASP A 44 8.12 0.70 -7.76
N ALA A 45 8.31 0.93 -9.06
CA ALA A 45 9.57 0.65 -9.74
C ALA A 45 10.69 1.61 -9.32
N ILE A 46 10.38 2.89 -9.07
CA ILE A 46 11.34 3.86 -8.52
C ILE A 46 11.72 3.44 -7.10
N ARG A 47 10.73 3.14 -6.26
CA ARG A 47 10.94 2.72 -4.87
C ARG A 47 11.83 1.48 -4.78
N GLU A 48 11.58 0.47 -5.62
CA GLU A 48 12.42 -0.74 -5.70
C GLU A 48 13.89 -0.41 -6.02
N ARG A 49 14.13 0.47 -7.00
CA ARG A 49 15.51 0.88 -7.37
C ARG A 49 16.19 1.69 -6.28
N VAL A 50 15.47 2.59 -5.63
CA VAL A 50 15.95 3.35 -4.47
C VAL A 50 16.39 2.40 -3.35
N LEU A 51 15.56 1.43 -2.99
CA LEU A 51 15.91 0.44 -1.95
C LEU A 51 17.14 -0.40 -2.33
N ILE A 52 17.30 -0.77 -3.61
CA ILE A 52 18.52 -1.43 -4.10
C ILE A 52 19.74 -0.52 -3.95
N GLY A 53 19.60 0.78 -4.26
CA GLY A 53 20.66 1.78 -4.12
C GLY A 53 21.14 1.97 -2.66
N MET A 54 20.24 1.84 -1.70
CA MET A 54 20.53 1.98 -0.26
C MET A 54 21.54 0.95 0.26
N GLU A 55 21.73 -0.18 -0.43
CA GLU A 55 22.73 -1.19 -0.05
C GLU A 55 24.16 -0.65 -0.04
N ALA A 56 24.46 0.35 -0.86
CA ALA A 56 25.75 1.04 -0.82
C ALA A 56 25.91 1.88 0.45
N TRP A 57 24.85 2.53 0.90
CA TRP A 57 24.84 3.34 2.13
C TRP A 57 25.05 2.47 3.37
N TYR A 58 24.40 1.29 3.45
CA TYR A 58 24.56 0.37 4.58
C TYR A 58 25.99 -0.10 4.83
N LYS A 59 26.87 -0.03 3.82
CA LYS A 59 28.28 -0.43 3.87
C LYS A 59 29.25 0.75 4.05
N ARG A 60 28.76 1.98 3.97
CA ARG A 60 29.58 3.19 4.09
C ARG A 60 29.71 3.57 5.57
N PRO A 61 30.91 3.87 6.10
CA PRO A 61 31.05 4.37 7.46
C PRO A 61 30.25 5.66 7.68
N LEU A 62 29.50 5.75 8.80
CA LEU A 62 28.70 6.94 9.15
C LEU A 62 29.55 8.16 9.51
N ALA A 63 30.79 7.92 9.95
CA ALA A 63 31.75 8.93 10.37
C ALA A 63 33.07 8.79 9.60
N ALA A 64 34.20 9.11 10.25
CA ALA A 64 35.53 9.02 9.65
C ALA A 64 35.81 7.63 9.02
N PRO A 65 36.67 7.56 7.98
CA PRO A 65 37.07 6.28 7.38
C PRO A 65 37.52 5.27 8.44
N GLY A 66 36.90 4.09 8.46
CA GLY A 66 37.15 3.03 9.45
C GLY A 66 36.23 3.06 10.69
N GLY A 67 35.30 4.01 10.78
CA GLY A 67 34.21 3.99 11.77
C GLY A 67 33.13 2.94 11.46
N PRO A 68 32.15 2.74 12.37
CA PRO A 68 31.08 1.77 12.14
C PRO A 68 30.21 2.18 10.95
N THR A 69 29.80 1.20 10.17
CA THR A 69 28.77 1.33 9.13
C THR A 69 27.37 1.25 9.75
N PRO A 70 26.31 1.66 9.03
CA PRO A 70 24.93 1.46 9.48
C PRO A 70 24.65 -0.01 9.83
N ARG A 71 25.15 -0.93 9.01
CA ARG A 71 25.03 -2.37 9.25
C ARG A 71 25.72 -2.79 10.55
N ASP A 72 26.97 -2.34 10.77
CA ASP A 72 27.70 -2.63 12.03
C ASP A 72 26.96 -2.10 13.27
N MET A 73 26.28 -0.96 13.15
CA MET A 73 25.51 -0.40 14.28
C MET A 73 24.31 -1.29 14.63
N VAL A 74 23.56 -1.77 13.63
CA VAL A 74 22.40 -2.64 13.85
C VAL A 74 22.82 -4.04 14.32
N GLU A 75 23.94 -4.58 13.80
CA GLU A 75 24.44 -5.89 14.20
C GLU A 75 24.79 -5.98 15.69
N ARG A 76 25.18 -4.86 16.31
CA ARG A 76 25.49 -4.73 17.75
C ARG A 76 24.26 -4.73 18.67
N ILE A 77 23.05 -4.78 18.12
CA ILE A 77 21.84 -4.95 18.93
C ILE A 77 21.86 -6.39 19.46
N ASP A 78 22.02 -6.56 20.77
CA ASP A 78 22.28 -7.87 21.37
C ASP A 78 21.02 -8.51 21.99
N SER A 79 19.91 -7.78 22.03
CA SER A 79 18.65 -8.26 22.63
C SER A 79 17.42 -7.77 21.88
N LEU A 80 16.34 -8.54 21.98
CA LEU A 80 15.05 -8.16 21.41
C LEU A 80 14.51 -6.87 22.06
N ASP A 81 14.73 -6.66 23.36
CA ASP A 81 14.30 -5.42 24.02
C ASP A 81 14.96 -4.18 23.41
N GLU A 82 16.28 -4.22 23.17
CA GLU A 82 16.97 -3.13 22.48
C GLU A 82 16.50 -3.00 21.03
N ALA A 83 16.29 -4.11 20.32
CA ALA A 83 15.75 -4.08 18.95
C ALA A 83 14.37 -3.42 18.88
N MET A 84 13.48 -3.72 19.84
CA MET A 84 12.16 -3.12 19.93
C MET A 84 12.22 -1.63 20.32
N GLU A 85 13.15 -1.22 21.19
CA GLU A 85 13.39 0.21 21.46
C GLU A 85 13.81 0.96 20.19
N VAL A 86 14.70 0.37 19.39
CA VAL A 86 15.16 0.95 18.11
C VAL A 86 14.03 0.97 17.07
N PHE A 87 13.23 -0.09 16.99
CA PHE A 87 12.03 -0.16 16.14
C PHE A 87 11.06 0.98 16.43
N LEU A 88 10.77 1.25 17.71
CA LEU A 88 9.85 2.32 18.09
C LEU A 88 10.38 3.69 17.68
N LEU A 89 11.68 3.94 17.82
CA LEU A 89 12.30 5.19 17.32
C LEU A 89 12.23 5.27 15.81
N ALA A 90 12.55 4.18 15.11
CA ALA A 90 12.52 4.11 13.66
C ALA A 90 11.12 4.41 13.12
N SER A 91 10.08 3.88 13.77
CA SER A 91 8.69 4.04 13.34
C SER A 91 8.21 5.49 13.29
N SER A 92 8.81 6.40 14.07
CA SER A 92 8.46 7.82 14.08
C SER A 92 9.50 8.74 13.44
N GLN A 93 10.68 8.21 13.08
CA GLN A 93 11.78 9.01 12.53
C GLN A 93 12.16 8.64 11.10
N CYS A 94 11.81 7.45 10.62
CA CYS A 94 12.01 7.11 9.22
C CYS A 94 10.93 7.79 8.38
N ASP A 95 11.33 8.48 7.31
CA ASP A 95 10.37 9.11 6.39
C ASP A 95 9.64 8.07 5.53
N GLU A 96 10.25 6.90 5.36
CA GLU A 96 9.74 5.77 4.59
C GLU A 96 9.82 4.47 5.42
N GLU A 97 9.98 3.33 4.77
CA GLU A 97 10.13 2.04 5.44
C GLU A 97 11.36 1.96 6.34
N LEU A 98 11.30 1.03 7.29
CA LEU A 98 12.41 0.70 8.18
C LEU A 98 13.66 0.28 7.39
N PRO A 99 14.86 0.66 7.83
CA PRO A 99 16.11 0.21 7.21
C PRO A 99 16.23 -1.31 7.16
N ASP A 100 16.65 -1.86 6.01
CA ASP A 100 16.79 -3.31 5.80
C ASP A 100 17.57 -4.04 6.90
N PRO A 101 18.74 -3.55 7.35
CA PRO A 101 19.47 -4.22 8.42
C PRO A 101 18.62 -4.36 9.69
N LEU A 102 17.79 -3.37 10.03
CA LEU A 102 16.92 -3.41 11.21
C LEU A 102 15.77 -4.40 11.02
N ARG A 103 15.18 -4.45 9.83
CA ARG A 103 14.14 -5.44 9.48
C ARG A 103 14.66 -6.86 9.65
N THR A 104 15.81 -7.17 9.03
CA THR A 104 16.46 -8.49 9.15
C THR A 104 16.85 -8.80 10.58
N LYS A 105 17.40 -7.82 11.32
CA LYS A 105 17.79 -8.03 12.71
C LYS A 105 16.61 -8.36 13.63
N LEU A 106 15.46 -7.73 13.39
CA LEU A 106 14.21 -8.04 14.10
C LEU A 106 13.69 -9.44 13.74
N GLU A 107 13.80 -9.84 12.46
CA GLU A 107 13.42 -11.17 11.98
C GLU A 107 14.25 -12.28 12.61
N ASP A 108 15.55 -12.05 12.88
CA ASP A 108 16.45 -13.01 13.54
C ASP A 108 15.96 -13.44 14.94
N PHE A 109 15.14 -12.64 15.61
CA PHE A 109 14.52 -13.00 16.90
C PHE A 109 13.27 -13.90 16.73
N GLY A 110 12.83 -14.15 15.50
CA GLY A 110 11.78 -15.10 15.15
C GLY A 110 10.42 -14.77 15.79
N SER A 111 9.74 -15.81 16.29
CA SER A 111 8.39 -15.67 16.84
C SER A 111 8.30 -14.73 18.05
N GLU A 112 9.38 -14.57 18.83
CA GLU A 112 9.38 -13.63 19.95
C GLU A 112 9.23 -12.18 19.48
N ALA A 113 9.78 -11.82 18.31
CA ALA A 113 9.56 -10.50 17.72
C ALA A 113 8.11 -10.31 17.27
N ILE A 114 7.51 -11.33 16.65
CA ILE A 114 6.08 -11.32 16.27
C ILE A 114 5.21 -11.07 17.50
N ASP A 115 5.45 -11.81 18.59
CA ASP A 115 4.72 -11.65 19.86
C ASP A 115 4.84 -10.24 20.45
N ARG A 116 5.94 -9.52 20.17
CA ARG A 116 6.17 -8.14 20.61
C ARG A 116 5.58 -7.09 19.69
N LEU A 117 5.47 -7.38 18.39
CA LEU A 117 4.85 -6.49 17.39
C LEU A 117 3.33 -6.51 17.47
N LEU A 118 2.72 -7.68 17.74
CA LEU A 118 1.26 -7.81 17.79
C LEU A 118 0.60 -6.84 18.78
N PRO A 119 1.07 -6.68 20.03
CA PRO A 119 0.53 -5.67 20.93
C PRO A 119 0.58 -4.25 20.37
N LEU A 120 1.58 -3.89 19.56
CA LEU A 120 1.64 -2.55 18.96
C LEU A 120 0.51 -2.35 17.93
N VAL A 121 0.20 -3.39 17.16
CA VAL A 121 -0.91 -3.43 16.22
C VAL A 121 -2.26 -3.36 16.96
N PHE A 122 -2.40 -4.10 18.07
CA PHE A 122 -3.65 -4.22 18.81
C PHE A 122 -3.89 -3.15 19.90
N ASP A 123 -2.88 -2.46 20.40
CA ASP A 123 -3.04 -1.46 21.47
C ASP A 123 -3.15 -0.03 20.93
N THR A 124 -2.89 0.19 19.63
CA THR A 124 -3.07 1.50 19.01
C THR A 124 -4.51 1.76 18.59
N SER A 125 -4.95 3.02 18.64
CA SER A 125 -6.20 3.43 17.98
C SER A 125 -6.07 3.30 16.48
N TRP A 126 -7.12 2.82 15.81
CA TRP A 126 -7.19 2.68 14.36
C TRP A 126 -8.13 3.71 13.73
N ASP A 127 -8.91 4.44 14.54
CA ASP A 127 -9.83 5.45 14.05
C ASP A 127 -9.08 6.61 13.38
N THR A 128 -9.72 7.22 12.38
CA THR A 128 -9.23 8.44 11.71
C THR A 128 -8.83 9.52 12.72
N VAL A 129 -7.63 10.05 12.56
CA VAL A 129 -7.15 11.20 13.31
C VAL A 129 -7.64 12.49 12.63
N GLU A 130 -8.06 13.50 13.40
CA GLU A 130 -8.56 14.76 12.84
C GLU A 130 -7.51 15.43 11.96
N GLU A 131 -7.92 15.96 10.79
CA GLU A 131 -7.04 16.59 9.79
C GLU A 131 -6.23 17.80 10.32
N HIS A 132 -6.58 18.34 11.49
CA HIS A 132 -5.93 19.48 12.11
C HIS A 132 -4.83 19.11 13.12
N THR A 133 -4.58 17.82 13.33
CA THR A 133 -3.48 17.36 14.15
C THR A 133 -2.21 17.36 13.30
N GLU A 134 -1.24 18.23 13.64
CA GLU A 134 0.02 18.39 12.89
C GLU A 134 0.85 17.10 12.83
N GLU A 135 0.68 16.21 13.81
CA GLU A 135 1.39 14.94 13.92
C GLU A 135 0.46 13.81 14.35
N ARG A 136 0.65 12.63 13.72
CA ARG A 136 -0.02 11.39 14.11
C ARG A 136 0.58 10.88 15.42
N PRO A 137 -0.20 10.21 16.30
CA PRO A 137 0.35 9.67 17.54
C PRO A 137 1.44 8.62 17.27
N ASP A 138 2.56 8.67 18.01
CA ASP A 138 3.66 7.69 17.93
C ASP A 138 3.19 6.23 17.93
N LYS A 139 2.15 5.93 18.72
CA LYS A 139 1.58 4.57 18.80
C LYS A 139 0.95 4.11 17.49
N MET A 140 0.34 5.02 16.72
CA MET A 140 -0.25 4.71 15.42
C MET A 140 0.86 4.46 14.38
N LEU A 141 1.91 5.28 14.40
CA LEU A 141 3.10 5.08 13.57
C LEU A 141 3.74 3.70 13.84
N ALA A 142 3.95 3.38 15.11
CA ALA A 142 4.48 2.08 15.53
C ALA A 142 3.56 0.91 15.14
N GLY A 143 2.25 1.04 15.29
CA GLY A 143 1.29 0.00 14.92
C GLY A 143 1.22 -0.23 13.41
N ALA A 144 1.27 0.83 12.60
CA ALA A 144 1.31 0.73 11.15
C ALA A 144 2.63 0.11 10.67
N ALA A 145 3.77 0.53 11.23
CA ALA A 145 5.08 -0.06 10.93
C ALA A 145 5.13 -1.55 11.32
N ALA A 146 4.55 -1.92 12.46
CA ALA A 146 4.49 -3.31 12.92
C ALA A 146 3.64 -4.16 11.98
N LEU A 147 2.49 -3.65 11.53
CA LEU A 147 1.61 -4.34 10.61
C LEU A 147 2.29 -4.61 9.25
N ARG A 148 3.02 -3.62 8.71
CA ARG A 148 3.83 -3.79 7.48
C ARG A 148 4.91 -4.85 7.67
N LEU A 149 5.68 -4.77 8.76
CA LEU A 149 6.77 -5.71 9.03
C LEU A 149 6.28 -7.16 9.21
N LEU A 150 5.13 -7.36 9.86
CA LEU A 150 4.48 -8.68 9.92
C LEU A 150 4.11 -9.21 8.52
N GLY A 151 3.74 -8.31 7.61
CA GLY A 151 3.46 -8.62 6.21
C GLY A 151 4.71 -9.06 5.48
N ASP A 152 5.78 -8.29 5.61
CA ASP A 152 7.09 -8.58 5.00
C ASP A 152 7.62 -9.96 5.42
N TRP A 153 7.39 -10.35 6.68
CA TRP A 153 7.75 -11.68 7.21
C TRP A 153 6.77 -12.79 6.85
N GLY A 154 5.68 -12.48 6.15
CA GLY A 154 4.64 -13.45 5.79
C GLY A 154 3.93 -14.05 7.00
N ALA A 155 3.82 -13.31 8.11
CA ALA A 155 3.20 -13.77 9.35
C ALA A 155 1.67 -13.89 9.20
N ALA A 156 1.20 -14.99 8.61
CA ALA A 156 -0.20 -15.20 8.29
C ALA A 156 -1.08 -15.65 9.48
N ASP A 157 -0.50 -16.27 10.51
CA ASP A 157 -1.22 -16.80 11.67
C ASP A 157 -2.18 -15.79 12.35
N PRO A 158 -1.81 -14.50 12.59
CA PRO A 158 -2.71 -13.52 13.19
C PRO A 158 -3.74 -12.91 12.23
N PHE A 159 -3.77 -13.30 10.95
CA PHE A 159 -4.55 -12.62 9.91
C PHE A 159 -6.04 -12.49 10.25
N GLU A 160 -6.70 -13.57 10.69
CA GLU A 160 -8.13 -13.54 11.02
C GLU A 160 -8.45 -12.54 12.14
N LEU A 161 -7.57 -12.42 13.14
CA LEU A 161 -7.75 -11.48 14.25
C LEU A 161 -7.53 -10.02 13.78
N ILE A 162 -6.53 -9.80 12.92
CA ILE A 162 -6.25 -8.49 12.32
C ILE A 162 -7.40 -8.06 11.41
N LEU A 163 -7.89 -8.96 10.54
CA LEU A 163 -9.04 -8.71 9.67
C LEU A 163 -10.30 -8.39 10.48
N SER A 164 -10.60 -9.20 11.50
CA SER A 164 -11.75 -8.96 12.38
C SER A 164 -11.66 -7.60 13.07
N ARG A 165 -10.48 -7.18 13.49
CA ARG A 165 -10.27 -5.84 14.06
C ARG A 165 -10.48 -4.77 13.01
N PHE A 166 -9.89 -4.91 11.83
CA PHE A 166 -9.96 -3.91 10.76
C PHE A 166 -11.41 -3.56 10.40
N VAL A 167 -12.25 -4.57 10.20
CA VAL A 167 -13.65 -4.36 9.84
C VAL A 167 -14.52 -3.90 11.01
N SER A 168 -14.03 -3.99 12.24
CA SER A 168 -14.71 -3.46 13.42
C SER A 168 -14.59 -1.94 13.56
N VAL A 169 -13.63 -1.34 12.84
CA VAL A 169 -13.38 0.11 12.82
C VAL A 169 -14.13 0.71 11.62
N PRO A 170 -15.15 1.56 11.83
CA PRO A 170 -15.98 2.05 10.72
C PRO A 170 -15.20 2.89 9.70
N GLN A 171 -14.31 3.74 10.20
CA GLN A 171 -13.45 4.62 9.43
C GLN A 171 -12.02 4.50 9.97
N PRO A 172 -11.28 3.48 9.51
CA PRO A 172 -9.90 3.37 9.89
C PRO A 172 -9.11 4.51 9.26
N ASP A 173 -8.09 4.96 9.98
CA ASP A 173 -7.12 5.93 9.50
C ASP A 173 -6.42 5.40 8.23
N GLU A 174 -6.18 6.29 7.26
CA GLU A 174 -5.58 5.97 5.95
C GLU A 174 -4.23 5.24 6.06
N MET A 175 -3.37 5.63 7.01
CA MET A 175 -2.08 4.96 7.21
C MET A 175 -2.25 3.52 7.69
N ILE A 176 -3.24 3.27 8.54
CA ILE A 176 -3.58 1.91 8.99
C ILE A 176 -4.17 1.12 7.83
N CYS A 177 -4.96 1.75 6.96
CA CYS A 177 -5.51 1.12 5.78
C CYS A 177 -4.42 0.68 4.80
N GLU A 178 -3.48 1.56 4.47
CA GLU A 178 -2.32 1.24 3.64
C GLU A 178 -1.45 0.14 4.27
N ALA A 179 -1.19 0.21 5.57
CA ALA A 179 -0.45 -0.82 6.29
C ALA A 179 -1.18 -2.18 6.26
N PHE A 180 -2.51 -2.18 6.33
CA PHE A 180 -3.32 -3.39 6.21
C PHE A 180 -3.27 -3.99 4.80
N VAL A 181 -3.36 -3.16 3.75
CA VAL A 181 -3.21 -3.62 2.36
C VAL A 181 -1.81 -4.20 2.13
N SER A 182 -0.77 -3.51 2.60
CA SER A 182 0.62 -3.99 2.58
C SER A 182 0.76 -5.33 3.32
N TYR A 183 0.17 -5.47 4.51
CA TYR A 183 0.15 -6.73 5.26
C TYR A 183 -0.49 -7.87 4.47
N CYS A 184 -1.66 -7.64 3.86
CA CYS A 184 -2.35 -8.64 3.02
C CYS A 184 -1.48 -9.06 1.82
N ASN A 185 -0.81 -8.10 1.19
CA ASN A 185 0.11 -8.35 0.08
C ASN A 185 1.34 -9.17 0.48
N GLY A 186 1.87 -8.92 1.68
CA GLY A 186 3.03 -9.62 2.23
C GLY A 186 2.73 -11.07 2.59
N ILE A 187 1.62 -11.33 3.30
CA ILE A 187 1.19 -12.72 3.59
C ILE A 187 0.67 -13.45 2.34
N GLY A 188 0.34 -12.70 1.29
CA GLY A 188 0.08 -13.22 -0.04
C GLY A 188 -1.29 -13.90 -0.19
N PRO A 189 -1.42 -14.90 -1.09
CA PRO A 189 -2.72 -15.41 -1.52
C PRO A 189 -3.59 -16.04 -0.42
N VAL A 190 -3.01 -16.40 0.73
CA VAL A 190 -3.75 -16.92 1.88
C VAL A 190 -4.80 -15.94 2.39
N SER A 191 -4.61 -14.63 2.17
CA SER A 191 -5.56 -13.59 2.58
C SER A 191 -6.79 -13.49 1.66
N ALA A 192 -6.70 -13.92 0.39
CA ALA A 192 -7.73 -13.67 -0.62
C ALA A 192 -9.10 -14.27 -0.25
N GLY A 193 -9.10 -15.50 0.27
CA GLY A 193 -10.31 -16.22 0.65
C GLY A 193 -11.09 -15.51 1.76
N PRO A 194 -10.48 -15.29 2.94
CA PRO A 194 -11.17 -14.61 4.02
C PRO A 194 -11.58 -13.18 3.66
N LEU A 195 -10.76 -12.42 2.91
CA LEU A 195 -11.16 -11.10 2.41
C LEU A 195 -12.45 -11.17 1.58
N ALA A 196 -12.51 -12.08 0.61
CA ALA A 196 -13.68 -12.27 -0.25
C ALA A 196 -14.91 -12.70 0.55
N ASP A 197 -14.74 -13.62 1.50
CA ASP A 197 -15.83 -14.12 2.33
C ASP A 197 -16.39 -13.02 3.26
N THR A 198 -15.53 -12.21 3.89
CA THR A 198 -15.95 -11.06 4.69
C THR A 198 -16.71 -10.04 3.84
N LEU A 199 -16.23 -9.72 2.64
CA LEU A 199 -16.91 -8.81 1.72
C LEU A 199 -18.27 -9.33 1.26
N LEU A 200 -18.37 -10.61 0.90
CA LEU A 200 -19.61 -11.23 0.47
C LEU A 200 -20.65 -11.29 1.60
N GLN A 201 -20.21 -11.58 2.82
CA GLN A 201 -21.07 -11.56 4.01
C GLN A 201 -21.62 -10.17 4.27
N ALA A 202 -20.76 -9.14 4.23
CA ALA A 202 -21.16 -7.74 4.37
C ALA A 202 -22.15 -7.32 3.27
N ALA A 203 -21.90 -7.71 2.01
CA ALA A 203 -22.80 -7.42 0.89
C ALA A 203 -24.18 -8.09 1.05
N ALA A 204 -24.22 -9.32 1.56
CA ALA A 204 -25.44 -10.10 1.76
C ALA A 204 -26.39 -9.46 2.79
N VAL A 205 -25.83 -8.82 3.83
CA VAL A 205 -26.62 -8.11 4.85
C VAL A 205 -26.88 -6.64 4.51
N GLY A 206 -26.45 -6.18 3.32
CA GLY A 206 -26.67 -4.81 2.86
C GLY A 206 -25.76 -3.78 3.53
N HIS A 207 -24.61 -4.20 4.07
CA HIS A 207 -23.62 -3.28 4.62
C HIS A 207 -23.05 -2.38 3.50
N PRO A 208 -22.87 -1.07 3.73
CA PRO A 208 -22.22 -0.19 2.77
C PRO A 208 -20.76 -0.60 2.56
N MET A 209 -20.30 -0.60 1.31
CA MET A 209 -18.89 -0.86 0.97
C MET A 209 -18.11 0.46 1.08
N THR A 210 -17.95 0.95 2.29
CA THR A 210 -17.28 2.22 2.64
C THR A 210 -16.24 1.98 3.75
N GLY A 211 -15.26 2.89 3.89
CA GLY A 211 -14.29 2.83 4.97
C GLY A 211 -13.42 1.57 4.89
N ALA A 212 -13.35 0.78 5.96
CA ALA A 212 -12.58 -0.47 6.00
C ALA A 212 -12.90 -1.40 4.81
N TYR A 213 -14.16 -1.50 4.41
CA TYR A 213 -14.58 -2.39 3.32
C TYR A 213 -14.08 -1.93 1.95
N GLU A 214 -13.81 -0.64 1.72
CA GLU A 214 -13.19 -0.18 0.47
C GLU A 214 -11.76 -0.70 0.37
N TYR A 215 -11.01 -0.65 1.47
CA TYR A 215 -9.65 -1.16 1.53
C TYR A 215 -9.57 -2.69 1.49
N LEU A 216 -10.60 -3.40 1.96
CA LEU A 216 -10.71 -4.84 1.70
C LEU A 216 -10.84 -5.14 0.21
N VAL A 217 -11.60 -4.34 -0.54
CA VAL A 217 -11.75 -4.51 -2.01
C VAL A 217 -10.42 -4.24 -2.72
N ILE A 218 -9.68 -3.20 -2.29
CA ILE A 218 -8.34 -2.88 -2.80
C ILE A 218 -7.39 -4.06 -2.55
N ALA A 219 -7.23 -4.47 -1.28
CA ALA A 219 -6.37 -5.59 -0.90
C ALA A 219 -6.72 -6.88 -1.67
N LEU A 220 -8.02 -7.20 -1.79
CA LEU A 220 -8.49 -8.36 -2.51
C LEU A 220 -8.14 -8.30 -4.01
N SER A 221 -8.23 -7.12 -4.63
CA SER A 221 -7.88 -6.96 -6.04
C SER A 221 -6.39 -7.20 -6.30
N GLU A 222 -5.52 -6.70 -5.43
CA GLU A 222 -4.07 -6.79 -5.55
C GLU A 222 -3.54 -8.22 -5.28
N VAL A 223 -3.98 -8.82 -4.18
CA VAL A 223 -3.63 -10.22 -3.85
C VAL A 223 -4.28 -11.18 -4.84
N GLY A 224 -5.54 -10.94 -5.20
CA GLY A 224 -6.31 -11.79 -6.11
C GLY A 224 -5.74 -11.84 -7.51
N ARG A 225 -5.12 -10.75 -7.99
CA ARG A 225 -4.44 -10.71 -9.29
C ARG A 225 -3.33 -11.76 -9.41
N ARG A 226 -2.64 -12.07 -8.30
CA ARG A 226 -1.54 -13.06 -8.27
C ARG A 226 -2.06 -14.49 -8.34
N GLN A 227 -3.30 -14.73 -7.89
CA GLN A 227 -3.97 -16.03 -7.97
C GLN A 227 -5.43 -15.86 -8.38
N PRO A 228 -5.70 -15.61 -9.68
CA PRO A 228 -7.05 -15.34 -10.15
C PRO A 228 -8.00 -16.51 -9.87
N SER A 229 -9.21 -16.20 -9.42
CA SER A 229 -10.27 -17.18 -9.23
C SER A 229 -11.65 -16.60 -9.56
N ASP A 230 -12.59 -17.48 -9.90
CA ASP A 230 -13.98 -17.10 -10.11
C ASP A 230 -14.60 -16.51 -8.84
N HIS A 231 -14.25 -17.05 -7.66
CA HIS A 231 -14.74 -16.56 -6.38
C HIS A 231 -14.36 -15.09 -6.16
N VAL A 232 -13.08 -14.76 -6.35
CA VAL A 232 -12.57 -13.39 -6.18
C VAL A 232 -13.18 -12.45 -7.21
N PHE A 233 -13.22 -12.83 -8.50
CA PHE A 233 -13.83 -12.00 -9.53
C PHE A 233 -15.30 -11.68 -9.23
N LEU A 234 -16.09 -12.70 -8.86
CA LEU A 234 -17.50 -12.53 -8.55
C LEU A 234 -17.71 -11.64 -7.31
N CYS A 235 -16.85 -11.77 -6.29
CA CYS A 235 -16.83 -10.90 -5.13
C CYS A 235 -16.56 -9.44 -5.53
N LEU A 236 -15.45 -9.15 -6.22
CA LEU A 236 -15.10 -7.79 -6.67
C LEU A 236 -16.21 -7.16 -7.52
N ARG A 237 -16.83 -7.95 -8.40
CA ARG A 237 -17.96 -7.49 -9.23
C ARG A 237 -19.19 -7.15 -8.39
N GLU A 238 -19.49 -7.92 -7.35
CA GLU A 238 -20.60 -7.62 -6.44
C GLU A 238 -20.29 -6.38 -5.60
N CYS A 239 -19.06 -6.25 -5.09
CA CYS A 239 -18.61 -5.05 -4.38
C CYS A 239 -18.75 -3.81 -5.27
N PHE A 240 -18.25 -3.83 -6.51
CA PHE A 240 -18.42 -2.72 -7.46
C PHE A 240 -19.89 -2.31 -7.62
N ARG A 241 -20.83 -3.25 -7.66
CA ARG A 241 -22.27 -2.94 -7.75
C ARG A 241 -22.80 -2.24 -6.48
N LYS A 242 -22.27 -2.56 -5.31
CA LYS A 242 -22.73 -2.07 -3.99
C LYS A 242 -22.01 -0.82 -3.50
N MET A 243 -20.78 -0.57 -3.95
CA MET A 243 -19.99 0.61 -3.56
C MET A 243 -20.66 1.91 -3.97
N GLU A 244 -20.60 2.92 -3.10
CA GLU A 244 -21.00 4.29 -3.42
C GLU A 244 -19.93 4.95 -4.30
N ARG A 245 -18.66 4.86 -3.90
CA ARG A 245 -17.50 5.34 -4.67
C ARG A 245 -17.11 4.36 -5.77
N LYS A 246 -17.84 4.40 -6.88
CA LYS A 246 -17.62 3.52 -8.04
C LYS A 246 -16.24 3.63 -8.67
N VAL A 247 -15.55 4.76 -8.50
CA VAL A 247 -14.20 4.99 -9.03
C VAL A 247 -13.24 3.93 -8.52
N ILE A 248 -13.21 3.71 -7.19
CA ILE A 248 -12.35 2.70 -6.56
C ILE A 248 -12.70 1.30 -7.09
N GLY A 249 -13.98 0.95 -7.15
CA GLY A 249 -14.40 -0.36 -7.64
C GLY A 249 -14.08 -0.59 -9.13
N ALA A 250 -14.10 0.45 -9.96
CA ALA A 250 -13.70 0.36 -11.37
C ALA A 250 -12.20 0.09 -11.49
N ILE A 251 -11.38 0.84 -10.72
CA ILE A 251 -9.93 0.65 -10.62
C ILE A 251 -9.61 -0.79 -10.18
N CYS A 252 -10.21 -1.26 -9.09
CA CYS A 252 -9.99 -2.62 -8.57
C CYS A 252 -10.35 -3.71 -9.59
N LEU A 253 -11.43 -3.54 -10.35
CA LEU A 253 -11.79 -4.48 -11.43
C LEU A 253 -10.79 -4.46 -12.60
N GLY A 254 -10.27 -3.28 -12.94
CA GLY A 254 -9.20 -3.12 -13.92
C GLY A 254 -7.89 -3.77 -13.48
N ASP A 255 -7.48 -3.51 -12.24
CA ASP A 255 -6.21 -3.99 -11.68
C ASP A 255 -6.22 -5.49 -11.40
N TYR A 256 -7.37 -6.06 -11.02
CA TYR A 256 -7.51 -7.50 -10.89
C TYR A 256 -7.18 -8.26 -12.21
N GLY A 257 -7.36 -7.61 -13.37
CA GLY A 257 -6.83 -8.11 -14.65
C GLY A 257 -7.70 -9.13 -15.39
N ASP A 258 -8.93 -9.38 -14.94
CA ASP A 258 -9.84 -10.34 -15.59
C ASP A 258 -10.69 -9.68 -16.68
N GLY A 259 -10.54 -10.13 -17.93
CA GLY A 259 -11.25 -9.59 -19.09
C GLY A 259 -12.78 -9.62 -18.99
N ARG A 260 -13.37 -10.43 -18.09
CA ARG A 260 -14.82 -10.40 -17.80
C ARG A 260 -15.27 -9.08 -17.17
N ALA A 261 -14.36 -8.27 -16.63
CA ALA A 261 -14.66 -6.92 -16.17
C ALA A 261 -15.04 -5.96 -17.32
N ILE A 262 -14.50 -6.14 -18.53
CA ILE A 262 -14.79 -5.28 -19.70
C ILE A 262 -16.30 -5.16 -19.96
N PRO A 263 -17.06 -6.25 -20.20
CA PRO A 263 -18.50 -6.14 -20.44
C PRO A 263 -19.27 -5.65 -19.20
N ALA A 264 -18.78 -5.91 -17.98
CA ALA A 264 -19.42 -5.42 -16.76
C ALA A 264 -19.32 -3.89 -16.65
N LEU A 265 -18.14 -3.33 -16.91
CA LEU A 265 -17.86 -1.90 -16.89
C LEU A 265 -18.56 -1.17 -18.04
N LYS A 266 -18.47 -1.67 -19.28
CA LYS A 266 -19.21 -1.13 -20.43
C LYS A 266 -20.71 -1.07 -20.14
N GLY A 267 -21.27 -2.20 -19.70
CA GLY A 267 -22.70 -2.27 -19.37
C GLY A 267 -23.10 -1.34 -18.23
N TYR A 268 -22.20 -1.02 -17.30
CA TYR A 268 -22.46 -0.01 -16.27
C TYR A 268 -22.59 1.39 -16.88
N VAL A 269 -21.63 1.78 -17.73
CA VAL A 269 -21.65 3.07 -18.45
C VAL A 269 -22.92 3.20 -19.27
N ASP A 270 -23.27 2.19 -20.08
CA ASP A 270 -24.46 2.23 -20.93
C ASP A 270 -25.75 2.47 -20.13
N ARG A 271 -25.86 1.88 -18.94
CA ARG A 271 -27.03 2.02 -18.06
C ARG A 271 -27.10 3.35 -17.31
N HIS A 272 -25.95 4.02 -17.12
CA HIS A 272 -25.85 5.21 -16.28
C HIS A 272 -25.24 6.41 -17.02
N ILE A 273 -25.26 6.40 -18.35
CA ILE A 273 -24.57 7.39 -19.19
C ILE A 273 -24.99 8.84 -18.90
N GLU A 274 -26.22 9.05 -18.40
CA GLU A 274 -26.76 10.37 -18.05
C GLU A 274 -26.44 10.80 -16.61
N GLN A 275 -25.99 9.90 -15.75
CA GLN A 275 -25.78 10.11 -14.32
C GLN A 275 -24.31 9.96 -13.90
N ILE A 276 -23.51 9.26 -14.70
CA ILE A 276 -22.09 9.06 -14.47
C ILE A 276 -21.39 10.43 -14.44
N ASP A 277 -20.44 10.60 -13.53
CA ASP A 277 -19.57 11.78 -13.51
C ASP A 277 -18.35 11.59 -14.42
N ARG A 278 -17.63 12.70 -14.68
CA ARG A 278 -16.48 12.71 -15.58
C ARG A 278 -15.36 11.80 -15.09
N GLN A 279 -15.05 11.82 -13.79
CA GLN A 279 -13.95 11.04 -13.22
C GLN A 279 -14.25 9.55 -13.37
N LEU A 280 -15.43 9.11 -12.93
CA LEU A 280 -15.84 7.72 -13.03
C LEU A 280 -15.84 7.20 -14.47
N TYR A 281 -16.30 8.02 -15.42
CA TYR A 281 -16.30 7.64 -16.83
C TYR A 281 -14.89 7.37 -17.36
N TYR A 282 -13.95 8.30 -17.16
CA TYR A 282 -12.58 8.14 -17.66
C TYR A 282 -11.81 7.03 -16.94
N GLU A 283 -12.06 6.82 -15.65
CA GLU A 283 -11.46 5.69 -14.91
C GLU A 283 -11.97 4.33 -15.42
N ILE A 284 -13.26 4.24 -15.77
CA ILE A 284 -13.80 3.05 -16.43
C ILE A 284 -13.13 2.83 -17.80
N LEU A 285 -12.95 3.88 -18.61
CA LEU A 285 -12.25 3.76 -19.90
C LEU A 285 -10.79 3.31 -19.72
N SER A 286 -10.09 3.89 -18.74
CA SER A 286 -8.72 3.52 -18.39
C SER A 286 -8.62 2.05 -18.00
N SER A 287 -9.52 1.59 -17.12
CA SER A 287 -9.61 0.20 -16.68
C SER A 287 -9.90 -0.76 -17.85
N ILE A 288 -10.83 -0.40 -18.75
CA ILE A 288 -11.12 -1.22 -19.94
C ILE A 288 -9.90 -1.31 -20.86
N LYS A 289 -9.20 -0.20 -21.12
CA LYS A 289 -7.98 -0.20 -21.95
C LYS A 289 -6.88 -1.05 -21.32
N ARG A 290 -6.67 -0.96 -20.00
CA ARG A 290 -5.69 -1.76 -19.25
C ARG A 290 -5.95 -3.25 -19.39
N LEU A 291 -7.23 -3.64 -19.45
CA LEU A 291 -7.67 -5.02 -19.70
C LEU A 291 -7.58 -5.46 -21.18
N GLY A 292 -7.10 -4.59 -22.08
CA GLY A 292 -7.01 -4.86 -23.52
C GLY A 292 -8.34 -4.71 -24.27
N GLY A 293 -9.34 -4.06 -23.67
CA GLY A 293 -10.63 -3.80 -24.29
C GLY A 293 -10.63 -2.60 -25.23
N ASP A 294 -11.40 -2.70 -26.31
CA ASP A 294 -11.71 -1.56 -27.17
C ASP A 294 -12.76 -0.65 -26.53
N ILE A 295 -12.60 0.66 -26.66
CA ILE A 295 -13.55 1.68 -26.18
C ILE A 295 -14.16 2.51 -27.33
N SER A 296 -13.80 2.21 -28.59
CA SER A 296 -14.23 2.99 -29.76
C SER A 296 -15.75 2.96 -30.00
N ASP A 297 -16.42 1.94 -29.47
CA ASP A 297 -17.86 1.72 -29.50
C ASP A 297 -18.61 2.44 -28.37
N MET A 298 -17.91 3.01 -27.40
CA MET A 298 -18.52 3.67 -26.25
C MET A 298 -18.88 5.12 -26.56
N ARG A 299 -20.08 5.53 -26.14
CA ARG A 299 -20.51 6.93 -26.22
C ARG A 299 -19.80 7.74 -25.14
N ASP A 300 -19.28 8.91 -25.53
CA ASP A 300 -18.74 9.90 -24.58
C ASP A 300 -19.82 10.96 -24.27
N PRO A 301 -20.35 11.02 -23.04
CA PRO A 301 -21.33 12.02 -22.65
C PRO A 301 -20.71 13.41 -22.36
N PHE A 302 -19.39 13.51 -22.29
CA PHE A 302 -18.64 14.73 -21.96
C PHE A 302 -17.87 15.33 -23.15
N GLY A 303 -17.81 14.65 -24.30
CA GLY A 303 -17.30 15.21 -25.55
C GLY A 303 -15.77 15.32 -25.67
N GLY A 304 -15.02 14.48 -24.96
CA GLY A 304 -13.55 14.42 -25.02
C GLY A 304 -13.03 13.57 -26.19
N SER A 305 -12.62 14.26 -27.26
CA SER A 305 -11.73 13.84 -28.37
C SER A 305 -12.33 13.26 -29.67
N GLN A 306 -13.23 14.01 -30.31
CA GLN A 306 -13.02 14.29 -31.75
C GLN A 306 -12.12 15.53 -31.87
N GLY A 307 -10.79 15.35 -31.85
CA GLY A 307 -9.89 16.50 -31.77
C GLY A 307 -8.40 16.25 -32.00
N MET A 308 -8.00 15.24 -32.78
CA MET A 308 -6.63 15.15 -33.38
C MET A 308 -6.66 14.41 -34.72
N ARG A 309 -7.48 14.91 -35.67
CA ARG A 309 -7.30 14.66 -37.10
C ARG A 309 -7.60 15.95 -37.88
N GLY A 310 -6.64 16.86 -37.89
CA GLY A 310 -6.58 17.87 -38.94
C GLY A 310 -6.23 17.18 -40.27
N PRO A 311 -6.92 17.47 -41.38
CA PRO A 311 -6.62 16.84 -42.66
C PRO A 311 -5.24 17.31 -43.14
N MET A 312 -4.32 16.37 -43.37
CA MET A 312 -3.17 16.60 -44.24
C MET A 312 -3.70 16.99 -45.61
N LYS A 313 -3.59 18.28 -45.95
CA LYS A 313 -3.71 18.73 -47.33
C LYS A 313 -2.41 18.38 -48.05
N GLN A 314 -2.59 17.72 -49.19
CA GLN A 314 -1.57 17.40 -50.19
C GLN A 314 -0.92 18.67 -50.76
#